data_AF-A0A8S4N926-F1
#
_entry.id   AF-A0A8S4N926-F1
#
_cell.length_a   1.000
_cell.length_b   1.000
_cell.length_c   1.000
_cell.angle_alpha   90.00
_cell.angle_beta   90.00
_cell.angle_gamma   90.00
#
_symmetry.space_group_name_H-M   'P 1'
#
loop_
_entity.id
_entity.type
_entity.pdbx_description
1 polymer ?
#
loop_
_entity_poly.entity_id
_entity_poly.type
_entity_poly.pdbx_seq_one_letter_code
_entity_poly.pdbx_strand_id
1 'polypeptide(L)'
;MGKSFLIFLFTIILGISAQKSGKKVVRDALNKLGNFDDSPDTRDLMEKIAIVESRNGEDPNTYKGDRGGIWQVSKIGFDDTQNIRSHPKLARYHKRVFDIFGIKWNEITYEDLRDPFLSALAARLYLHTTEAEALLPEAGELEAQAKYWLNFYNKNIKTVKQEEFIKRVNDYKTITDKSYRDPHLVKQINLQGDKVCYILTGKPENFVRLFH
;
A
#
# COMPACT_ATOMS: atom_id res chain seq x y z
N MET A 1 40.60 3.48 34.47
CA MET A 1 39.53 2.48 34.66
C MET A 1 38.30 3.18 35.21
N GLY A 2 37.21 3.22 34.46
CA GLY A 2 35.95 3.85 34.86
C GLY A 2 35.08 4.04 33.63
N LYS A 3 34.09 3.17 33.48
CA LYS A 3 33.39 2.85 32.23
C LYS A 3 32.45 3.97 31.80
N SER A 4 32.54 4.40 30.54
CA SER A 4 31.50 5.14 29.84
C SER A 4 30.22 4.30 29.80
N PHE A 5 29.21 4.71 30.53
CA PHE A 5 27.83 4.25 30.33
C PHE A 5 27.24 5.11 29.20
N LEU A 6 27.38 4.64 27.97
CA LEU A 6 26.62 5.17 26.85
C LEU A 6 25.18 4.67 27.02
N ILE A 7 24.34 5.50 27.63
CA ILE A 7 22.89 5.25 27.67
C ILE A 7 22.40 5.39 26.22
N PHE A 8 22.19 4.25 25.56
CA PHE A 8 21.41 4.17 24.33
C PHE A 8 19.98 4.57 24.71
N LEU A 9 19.66 5.86 24.55
CA LEU A 9 18.31 6.36 24.66
C LEU A 9 17.56 5.82 23.43
N PHE A 10 16.98 4.62 23.55
CA PHE A 10 15.94 4.15 22.64
C PHE A 10 14.72 5.01 22.92
N THR A 11 14.65 6.18 22.28
CA THR A 11 13.42 6.95 22.23
C THR A 11 12.45 6.16 21.37
N ILE A 12 11.69 5.26 21.99
CA ILE A 12 10.44 4.77 21.43
C ILE A 12 9.51 5.98 21.44
N ILE A 13 9.65 6.82 20.42
CA ILE A 13 8.57 7.71 20.04
C ILE A 13 7.48 6.75 19.56
N LEU A 14 6.42 6.59 20.37
CA LEU A 14 5.10 6.17 19.89
C LEU A 14 4.67 7.23 18.86
N GLY A 15 5.28 7.15 17.69
CA GLY A 15 5.03 8.03 16.58
C GLY A 15 3.70 7.59 16.03
N ILE A 16 2.66 8.36 16.30
CA ILE A 16 1.53 8.46 15.38
C ILE A 16 2.15 8.91 14.05
N SER A 17 2.58 7.94 13.24
CA SER A 17 3.08 8.21 11.90
C SER A 17 1.95 8.95 11.20
N ALA A 18 2.20 10.20 10.83
CA ALA A 18 1.21 10.98 10.10
C ALA A 18 0.76 10.14 8.90
N GLN A 19 -0.54 9.91 8.78
CA GLN A 19 -1.11 9.12 7.68
C GLN A 19 -0.62 9.69 6.35
N LYS A 20 0.00 8.85 5.52
CA LYS A 20 0.64 9.28 4.28
C LYS A 20 -0.09 8.68 3.10
N SER A 21 -0.43 9.49 2.11
CA SER A 21 -1.16 9.07 0.92
C SER A 21 -0.48 9.56 -0.37
N GLY A 22 -1.01 9.10 -1.49
CA GLY A 22 -0.61 9.50 -2.83
C GLY A 22 0.38 8.55 -3.49
N LYS A 23 0.49 8.69 -4.82
CA LYS A 23 1.26 7.80 -5.68
C LYS A 23 2.74 7.65 -5.26
N LYS A 24 3.37 8.73 -4.82
CA LYS A 24 4.77 8.70 -4.38
C LYS A 24 4.95 7.82 -3.13
N VAL A 25 4.05 7.93 -2.16
CA VAL A 25 4.09 7.15 -0.92
C VAL A 25 3.97 5.67 -1.21
N VAL A 26 3.04 5.30 -2.09
CA VAL A 26 2.87 3.91 -2.55
C VAL A 26 4.14 3.40 -3.22
N ARG A 27 4.73 4.16 -4.13
CA ARG A 27 5.97 3.77 -4.81
C ARG A 27 7.14 3.62 -3.85
N ASP A 28 7.29 4.53 -2.88
CA ASP A 28 8.35 4.43 -1.88
C ASP A 28 8.18 3.16 -1.02
N ALA A 29 6.95 2.83 -0.65
CA ALA A 29 6.63 1.59 0.06
C ALA A 29 6.94 0.34 -0.79
N LEU A 30 6.55 0.34 -2.08
CA LEU A 30 6.82 -0.77 -3.01
C LEU A 30 8.30 -0.92 -3.36
N ASN A 31 9.04 0.18 -3.46
CA ASN A 31 10.50 0.14 -3.64
C ASN A 31 11.18 -0.52 -2.44
N LYS A 32 10.72 -0.22 -1.21
CA LYS A 32 11.23 -0.89 -0.02
C LYS A 32 10.82 -2.37 0.02
N LEU A 33 9.58 -2.67 -0.37
CA LEU A 33 9.06 -4.05 -0.50
C LEU A 33 9.85 -4.85 -1.54
N GLY A 34 10.42 -4.21 -2.57
CA GLY A 34 11.29 -4.86 -3.57
C GLY A 34 12.45 -5.65 -2.96
N ASN A 35 12.97 -5.24 -1.80
CA ASN A 35 14.02 -6.02 -1.12
C ASN A 35 13.52 -7.40 -0.64
N PHE A 36 12.21 -7.56 -0.46
CA PHE A 36 11.55 -8.81 -0.10
C PHE A 36 11.02 -9.56 -1.34
N ASP A 37 10.47 -8.85 -2.31
CA ASP A 37 9.95 -9.41 -3.57
C ASP A 37 10.00 -8.36 -4.69
N ASP A 38 11.00 -8.48 -5.57
CA ASP A 38 11.32 -7.49 -6.61
C ASP A 38 10.75 -7.81 -7.99
N SER A 39 9.73 -8.66 -8.10
CA SER A 39 9.19 -8.96 -9.44
C SER A 39 8.40 -7.75 -9.99
N PRO A 40 8.54 -7.44 -11.30
CA PRO A 40 7.70 -6.43 -11.96
C PRO A 40 6.21 -6.73 -11.79
N ASP A 41 5.84 -8.01 -11.83
CA ASP A 41 4.46 -8.49 -11.67
C ASP A 41 3.91 -8.17 -10.28
N THR A 42 4.68 -8.44 -9.22
CA THR A 42 4.33 -8.08 -7.85
C THR A 42 4.16 -6.57 -7.72
N ARG A 43 5.12 -5.79 -8.24
CA ARG A 43 5.08 -4.32 -8.14
C ARG A 43 3.83 -3.74 -8.83
N ASP A 44 3.58 -4.17 -10.06
CA ASP A 44 2.46 -3.68 -10.88
C ASP A 44 1.10 -4.09 -10.28
N LEU A 45 0.94 -5.35 -9.86
CA LEU A 45 -0.26 -5.80 -9.17
C LEU A 45 -0.48 -5.02 -7.87
N MET A 46 0.55 -4.86 -7.04
CA MET A 46 0.43 -4.18 -5.75
C MET A 46 0.14 -2.68 -5.90
N GLU A 47 0.67 -2.00 -6.92
CA GLU A 47 0.31 -0.60 -7.22
C GLU A 47 -1.17 -0.49 -7.58
N LYS A 48 -1.71 -1.42 -8.38
CA LYS A 48 -3.13 -1.42 -8.76
C LYS A 48 -4.05 -1.77 -7.59
N ILE A 49 -3.65 -2.69 -6.71
CA ILE A 49 -4.41 -2.96 -5.48
C ILE A 49 -4.48 -1.69 -4.61
N ALA A 50 -3.38 -0.96 -4.43
CA ALA A 50 -3.40 0.30 -3.68
C ALA A 50 -4.38 1.34 -4.28
N ILE A 51 -4.48 1.41 -5.60
CA ILE A 51 -5.44 2.26 -6.30
C ILE A 51 -6.88 1.81 -6.01
N VAL A 52 -7.16 0.52 -6.17
CA VAL A 52 -8.54 -0.02 -6.08
C VAL A 52 -9.08 0.00 -4.65
N GLU A 53 -8.22 -0.24 -3.67
CA GLU A 53 -8.59 -0.33 -2.26
C GLU A 53 -8.77 1.04 -1.60
N SER A 54 -7.92 2.02 -1.95
CA SER A 54 -7.89 3.30 -1.22
C SER A 54 -7.54 4.52 -2.06
N ARG A 55 -7.45 4.38 -3.38
CA ARG A 55 -6.93 5.43 -4.27
C ARG A 55 -5.54 5.91 -3.83
N ASN A 56 -4.64 4.97 -3.55
CA ASN A 56 -3.31 5.25 -2.97
C ASN A 56 -3.37 5.95 -1.60
N GLY A 57 -4.38 5.63 -0.79
CA GLY A 57 -4.62 6.20 0.53
C GLY A 57 -5.32 7.55 0.55
N GLU A 58 -5.78 8.04 -0.61
CA GLU A 58 -6.49 9.32 -0.73
C GLU A 58 -7.97 9.20 -0.35
N ASP A 59 -8.53 7.98 -0.25
CA ASP A 59 -9.89 7.79 0.25
C ASP A 59 -9.99 8.27 1.72
N PRO A 60 -10.96 9.15 2.07
CA PRO A 60 -11.11 9.68 3.43
C PRO A 60 -11.35 8.63 4.52
N ASN A 61 -11.70 7.41 4.14
CA ASN A 61 -11.93 6.29 5.04
C ASN A 61 -10.73 5.35 5.14
N THR A 62 -9.64 5.56 4.38
CA THR A 62 -8.46 4.68 4.35
C THR A 62 -7.97 4.30 5.75
N TYR A 63 -7.90 5.27 6.67
CA TYR A 63 -7.33 5.10 8.00
C TYR A 63 -8.36 5.15 9.14
N LYS A 64 -9.65 5.03 8.80
CA LYS A 64 -10.76 5.05 9.76
C LYS A 64 -11.26 3.63 10.06
N GLY A 65 -11.61 3.38 11.31
CA GLY A 65 -12.15 2.07 11.75
C GLY A 65 -11.16 0.92 11.50
N ASP A 66 -11.69 -0.25 11.14
CA ASP A 66 -10.95 -1.51 11.04
C ASP A 66 -10.27 -1.70 9.68
N ARG A 67 -9.49 -0.72 9.21
CA ARG A 67 -8.87 -0.74 7.88
C ARG A 67 -7.34 -0.73 7.96
N GLY A 68 -6.69 -1.71 7.34
CA GLY A 68 -5.24 -1.95 7.37
C GLY A 68 -4.38 -1.01 6.50
N GLY A 69 -4.69 0.28 6.44
CA GLY A 69 -3.93 1.28 5.69
C GLY A 69 -4.19 1.28 4.18
N ILE A 70 -3.21 1.70 3.37
CA ILE A 70 -3.40 1.92 1.92
C ILE A 70 -3.92 0.67 1.19
N TRP A 71 -3.44 -0.52 1.55
CA TRP A 71 -3.88 -1.76 0.89
C TRP A 71 -5.15 -2.37 1.50
N GLN A 72 -5.75 -1.75 2.53
CA GLN A 72 -7.02 -2.16 3.15
C GLN A 72 -7.09 -3.66 3.53
N VAL A 73 -5.96 -4.28 3.90
CA VAL A 73 -5.98 -5.64 4.46
C VAL A 73 -6.91 -5.65 5.66
N SER A 74 -7.94 -6.51 5.64
CA SER A 74 -8.88 -6.65 6.75
C SER A 74 -8.19 -7.19 8.00
N LYS A 75 -8.79 -6.98 9.19
CA LYS A 75 -8.26 -7.53 10.45
C LYS A 75 -8.07 -9.05 10.39
N ILE A 76 -9.06 -9.77 9.85
CA ILE A 76 -8.99 -11.23 9.68
C ILE A 76 -7.84 -11.60 8.73
N GLY A 77 -7.72 -10.90 7.60
CA GLY A 77 -6.63 -11.14 6.65
C GLY A 77 -5.26 -10.86 7.25
N PHE A 78 -5.13 -9.84 8.10
CA PHE A 78 -3.92 -9.56 8.84
C PHE A 78 -3.59 -10.67 9.84
N ASP A 79 -4.57 -11.15 10.60
CA ASP A 79 -4.38 -12.25 11.55
C ASP A 79 -3.94 -13.54 10.84
N ASP A 80 -4.48 -13.81 9.65
CA ASP A 80 -4.01 -14.91 8.80
C ASP A 80 -2.52 -14.75 8.42
N THR A 81 -2.01 -13.53 8.22
CA THR A 81 -0.59 -13.29 7.94
C THR A 81 0.34 -13.59 9.12
N GLN A 82 -0.19 -13.68 10.34
CA GLN A 82 0.55 -14.04 11.55
C GLN A 82 0.35 -15.51 11.93
N ASN A 83 -0.67 -16.17 11.35
CA ASN A 83 -1.04 -17.53 11.68
C ASN A 83 -0.21 -18.58 10.90
N ILE A 84 1.06 -18.76 11.29
CA ILE A 84 1.94 -19.81 10.73
C ILE A 84 1.34 -21.21 10.91
N ARG A 85 0.54 -21.45 11.96
CA ARG A 85 -0.06 -22.78 12.20
C ARG A 85 -1.02 -23.17 11.08
N SER A 86 -1.90 -22.25 10.66
CA SER A 86 -2.80 -22.48 9.54
C SER A 86 -2.12 -22.30 8.18
N HIS A 87 -1.04 -21.52 8.12
CA HIS A 87 -0.28 -21.27 6.88
C HIS A 87 1.23 -21.54 7.09
N PRO A 88 1.68 -22.80 7.12
CA PRO A 88 3.07 -23.15 7.47
C PRO A 88 4.14 -22.50 6.60
N LYS A 89 3.81 -22.21 5.33
CA LYS A 89 4.69 -21.48 4.41
C LYS A 89 5.01 -20.05 4.86
N LEU A 90 4.24 -19.45 5.77
CA LEU A 90 4.55 -18.13 6.32
C LEU A 90 5.82 -18.12 7.16
N ALA A 91 6.24 -19.25 7.73
CA ALA A 91 7.47 -19.31 8.53
C ALA A 91 8.70 -18.82 7.74
N ARG A 92 8.84 -19.23 6.47
CA ARG A 92 9.93 -18.76 5.61
C ARG A 92 9.81 -17.28 5.28
N TYR A 93 8.59 -16.75 5.12
CA TYR A 93 8.40 -15.33 4.83
C TYR A 93 8.66 -14.46 6.05
N HIS A 94 8.21 -14.86 7.24
CA HIS A 94 8.52 -14.15 8.49
C HIS A 94 10.01 -14.10 8.74
N LYS A 95 10.73 -15.21 8.51
CA LYS A 95 12.19 -15.23 8.60
C LYS A 95 12.81 -14.23 7.62
N ARG A 96 12.39 -14.23 6.34
CA ARG A 96 12.90 -13.28 5.34
C ARG A 96 12.62 -11.83 5.73
N VAL A 97 11.43 -11.52 6.25
CA VAL A 97 11.07 -10.19 6.76
C VAL A 97 12.03 -9.75 7.87
N PHE A 98 12.33 -10.65 8.81
CA PHE A 98 13.30 -10.37 9.87
C PHE A 98 14.71 -10.17 9.32
N ASP A 99 15.18 -11.08 8.45
CA ASP A 99 16.54 -11.02 7.91
C ASP A 99 16.79 -9.72 7.10
N ILE A 100 15.79 -9.26 6.35
CA ILE A 100 15.92 -8.10 5.44
C ILE A 100 15.66 -6.78 6.18
N PHE A 101 14.65 -6.74 7.05
CA PHE A 101 14.17 -5.48 7.64
C PHE A 101 14.36 -5.38 9.15
N GLY A 102 14.81 -6.44 9.81
CA GLY A 102 14.87 -6.52 11.29
C GLY A 102 13.49 -6.55 11.94
N ILE A 103 12.42 -6.80 11.17
CA ILE A 103 11.04 -6.77 11.66
C ILE A 103 10.62 -8.16 12.10
N LYS A 104 10.17 -8.28 13.35
CA LYS A 104 9.49 -9.48 13.82
C LYS A 104 8.00 -9.37 13.50
N TRP A 105 7.57 -9.99 12.42
CA TRP A 105 6.19 -9.82 11.90
C TRP A 105 5.09 -10.15 12.93
N ASN A 106 5.33 -11.13 13.81
CA ASN A 106 4.39 -11.52 14.86
C ASN A 106 4.27 -10.51 16.02
N GLU A 107 5.13 -9.48 16.06
CA GLU A 107 5.03 -8.38 17.04
C GLU A 107 4.34 -7.14 16.45
N ILE A 108 4.04 -7.13 15.15
CA ILE A 108 3.31 -6.04 14.49
C ILE A 108 1.83 -6.09 14.89
N THR A 109 1.27 -4.93 15.20
CA THR A 109 -0.15 -4.76 15.48
C THR A 109 -0.92 -4.36 14.22
N TYR A 110 -2.24 -4.51 14.23
CA TYR A 110 -3.04 -4.09 13.08
C TYR A 110 -2.98 -2.58 12.87
N GLU A 111 -2.86 -1.82 13.96
CA GLU A 111 -2.75 -0.37 13.96
C GLU A 111 -1.46 0.13 13.29
N ASP A 112 -0.39 -0.66 13.35
CA ASP A 112 0.89 -0.36 12.69
C ASP A 112 0.77 -0.35 11.16
N LEU A 113 -0.26 -0.98 10.60
CA LEU A 113 -0.54 -0.92 9.15
C LEU A 113 -0.93 0.47 8.66
N ARG A 114 -1.05 1.47 9.55
CA ARG A 114 -1.10 2.89 9.14
C ARG A 114 0.21 3.36 8.52
N ASP A 115 1.33 2.69 8.81
CA ASP A 115 2.57 2.87 8.05
C ASP A 115 2.42 2.26 6.63
N PRO A 116 2.68 3.05 5.57
CA PRO A 116 2.54 2.57 4.19
C PRO A 116 3.34 1.31 3.86
N PHE A 117 4.55 1.17 4.41
CA PHE A 117 5.39 0.01 4.13
C PHE A 117 4.87 -1.23 4.85
N LEU A 118 4.46 -1.11 6.13
CA LEU A 118 3.85 -2.24 6.84
C LEU A 118 2.51 -2.65 6.21
N SER A 119 1.70 -1.70 5.72
CA SER A 119 0.49 -1.97 4.95
C SER A 119 0.78 -2.79 3.67
N ALA A 120 1.80 -2.38 2.90
CA ALA A 120 2.22 -3.10 1.69
C ALA A 120 2.73 -4.51 2.03
N LEU A 121 3.52 -4.63 3.09
CA LEU A 121 4.07 -5.91 3.53
C LEU A 121 2.96 -6.86 4.01
N ALA A 122 1.99 -6.37 4.77
CA ALA A 122 0.81 -7.14 5.18
C ALA A 122 0.04 -7.64 3.97
N ALA A 123 -0.20 -6.79 2.97
CA ALA A 123 -0.90 -7.17 1.75
C ALA A 123 -0.17 -8.27 0.98
N ARG A 124 1.17 -8.17 0.90
CA ARG A 124 1.97 -9.19 0.22
C ARG A 124 1.96 -10.52 1.00
N LEU A 125 2.12 -10.47 2.32
CA LEU A 125 2.03 -11.65 3.18
C LEU A 125 0.64 -12.29 3.16
N TYR A 126 -0.42 -11.48 3.03
CA TYR A 126 -1.78 -11.97 2.86
C TYR A 126 -1.94 -12.75 1.56
N LEU A 127 -1.37 -12.28 0.44
CA LEU A 127 -1.33 -13.08 -0.79
C LEU A 127 -0.56 -14.40 -0.60
N HIS A 128 0.48 -14.41 0.23
CA HIS A 128 1.20 -15.63 0.60
C HIS A 128 0.37 -16.61 1.46
N THR A 129 -0.75 -16.22 2.06
CA THR A 129 -1.65 -17.17 2.76
C THR A 129 -2.54 -17.95 1.78
N THR A 130 -2.66 -17.47 0.55
CA THR A 130 -3.49 -18.08 -0.51
C THR A 130 -2.70 -19.09 -1.35
N GLU A 131 -3.38 -20.03 -1.99
CA GLU A 131 -2.73 -21.00 -2.90
C GLU A 131 -2.19 -20.36 -4.20
N ALA A 132 -2.50 -19.09 -4.46
CA ALA A 132 -2.23 -18.42 -5.73
C ALA A 132 -0.87 -17.74 -5.83
N GLU A 133 0.00 -17.93 -4.83
CA GLU A 133 1.29 -17.28 -4.78
C GLU A 133 2.15 -17.53 -6.05
N ALA A 134 2.10 -18.76 -6.59
CA ALA A 134 2.92 -19.16 -7.73
C ALA A 134 2.43 -18.66 -9.09
N LEU A 135 1.28 -17.97 -9.14
CA LEU A 135 0.58 -17.59 -10.36
C LEU A 135 0.29 -16.10 -10.39
N LEU A 136 1.29 -15.27 -10.08
CA LEU A 136 1.14 -13.84 -10.25
C LEU A 136 0.89 -13.54 -11.75
N PRO A 137 -0.17 -12.80 -12.08
CA PRO A 137 -0.43 -12.37 -13.44
C PRO A 137 0.65 -11.38 -13.89
N GLU A 138 1.04 -11.45 -15.16
CA GLU A 138 2.09 -10.62 -15.74
C GLU A 138 1.80 -9.13 -15.59
N ALA A 139 2.86 -8.33 -15.47
CA ALA A 139 2.76 -6.88 -15.47
C ALA A 139 2.09 -6.37 -16.76
N GLY A 140 1.12 -5.48 -16.62
CA GLY A 140 0.34 -4.96 -17.75
C GLY A 140 -0.94 -5.73 -18.08
N GLU A 141 -1.08 -6.99 -17.66
CA GLU A 141 -2.27 -7.83 -17.90
C GLU A 141 -3.41 -7.48 -16.92
N LEU A 142 -4.08 -6.35 -17.20
CA LEU A 142 -5.05 -5.75 -16.28
C LEU A 142 -6.23 -6.67 -15.97
N GLU A 143 -6.74 -7.39 -16.96
CA GLU A 143 -7.84 -8.35 -16.81
C GLU A 143 -7.42 -9.55 -15.94
N ALA A 144 -6.22 -10.09 -16.16
CA ALA A 144 -5.70 -11.19 -15.37
C ALA A 144 -5.48 -10.77 -13.90
N GLN A 145 -4.97 -9.56 -13.69
CA GLN A 145 -4.80 -8.96 -12.37
C GLN A 145 -6.11 -8.71 -11.64
N ALA A 146 -7.13 -8.22 -12.36
CA ALA A 146 -8.46 -8.01 -11.81
C ALA A 146 -9.10 -9.34 -11.35
N LYS A 147 -8.96 -10.40 -12.17
CA LYS A 147 -9.39 -11.75 -11.80
C LYS A 147 -8.61 -12.30 -10.60
N TYR A 148 -7.30 -12.10 -10.57
CA TYR A 148 -6.44 -12.52 -9.46
C TYR A 148 -6.85 -11.83 -8.15
N TRP A 149 -7.01 -10.51 -8.18
CA TRP A 149 -7.45 -9.73 -7.03
C TRP A 149 -8.81 -10.23 -6.52
N LEU A 150 -9.79 -10.45 -7.39
CA LEU A 150 -11.11 -10.93 -6.97
C LEU A 150 -11.06 -12.31 -6.31
N ASN A 151 -10.28 -13.25 -6.88
CA ASN A 151 -10.24 -14.64 -6.42
C ASN A 151 -9.44 -14.83 -5.13
N PHE A 152 -8.40 -14.00 -4.91
CA PHE A 152 -7.41 -14.27 -3.87
C PHE A 152 -7.28 -13.13 -2.85
N TYR A 153 -7.44 -11.89 -3.27
CA TYR A 153 -7.32 -10.73 -2.38
C TYR A 153 -8.68 -10.34 -1.78
N ASN A 154 -9.67 -10.11 -2.65
CA ASN A 154 -11.01 -9.66 -2.28
C ASN A 154 -12.06 -10.80 -2.23
N LYS A 155 -11.61 -12.04 -1.98
CA LYS A 155 -12.41 -13.28 -2.08
C LYS A 155 -13.69 -13.30 -1.22
N ASN A 156 -13.76 -12.46 -0.19
CA ASN A 156 -14.86 -12.45 0.76
C ASN A 156 -16.00 -11.49 0.37
N ILE A 157 -15.84 -10.67 -0.68
CA ILE A 157 -16.85 -9.70 -1.12
C ILE A 157 -17.44 -10.13 -2.47
N LYS A 158 -18.51 -10.93 -2.40
CA LYS A 158 -19.15 -11.53 -3.59
C LYS A 158 -19.88 -10.52 -4.50
N THR A 159 -20.10 -9.30 -4.03
CA THR A 159 -20.84 -8.26 -4.76
C THR A 159 -19.95 -7.46 -5.71
N VAL A 160 -18.63 -7.49 -5.53
CA VAL A 160 -17.69 -6.75 -6.38
C VAL A 160 -17.29 -7.63 -7.56
N LYS A 161 -17.30 -7.04 -8.76
CA LYS A 161 -16.97 -7.73 -10.00
C LYS A 161 -15.60 -7.30 -10.52
N GLN A 162 -15.04 -8.11 -11.41
CA GLN A 162 -13.76 -7.84 -12.08
C GLN A 162 -13.74 -6.46 -12.77
N GLU A 163 -14.85 -6.05 -13.37
CA GLU A 163 -14.96 -4.78 -14.10
C GLU A 163 -14.76 -3.57 -13.18
N GLU A 164 -15.08 -3.70 -11.89
CA GLU A 164 -14.91 -2.62 -10.91
C GLU A 164 -13.42 -2.34 -10.65
N PHE A 165 -12.58 -3.39 -10.59
CA PHE A 165 -11.14 -3.24 -10.48
C PHE A 165 -10.58 -2.48 -11.70
N ILE A 166 -10.92 -2.94 -12.90
CA ILE A 166 -10.47 -2.35 -14.17
C ILE A 166 -10.90 -0.89 -14.25
N LYS A 167 -12.17 -0.61 -13.95
CA LYS A 167 -12.75 0.74 -13.93
C LYS A 167 -11.98 1.66 -12.98
N ARG A 168 -11.78 1.24 -11.72
CA ARG A 168 -11.08 2.06 -10.72
C ARG A 168 -9.63 2.37 -11.12
N VAL A 169 -8.91 1.40 -11.69
CA VAL A 169 -7.55 1.62 -12.20
C VAL A 169 -7.54 2.65 -13.33
N ASN A 170 -8.45 2.52 -14.30
CA ASN A 170 -8.53 3.42 -15.45
C ASN A 170 -9.00 4.84 -15.07
N ASP A 171 -9.97 4.94 -14.16
CA ASP A 171 -10.46 6.21 -13.63
C ASP A 171 -9.33 6.96 -12.92
N TYR A 172 -8.55 6.27 -12.08
CA TYR A 172 -7.41 6.87 -11.39
C TYR A 172 -6.37 7.40 -12.38
N LYS A 173 -5.97 6.59 -13.38
CA LYS A 173 -5.02 7.02 -14.43
C LYS A 173 -5.51 8.26 -15.17
N THR A 174 -6.78 8.26 -15.59
CA THR A 174 -7.40 9.37 -16.31
C THR A 174 -7.41 10.67 -15.48
N ILE A 175 -7.76 10.57 -14.20
CA ILE A 175 -7.75 11.74 -13.29
C ILE A 175 -6.34 12.28 -13.12
N THR A 176 -5.35 11.39 -12.90
CA THR A 176 -3.96 11.82 -12.72
C THR A 176 -3.41 12.49 -13.99
N ASP A 177 -3.71 11.96 -15.17
CA ASP A 177 -3.28 12.53 -16.45
C ASP A 177 -3.90 13.91 -16.70
N LYS A 178 -5.19 14.09 -16.37
CA LYS A 178 -5.86 15.40 -16.47
C LYS A 178 -5.28 16.41 -15.48
N SER A 179 -5.05 16.01 -14.22
CA SER A 179 -4.45 16.89 -13.21
C SER A 179 -3.04 17.35 -13.59
N TYR A 180 -2.30 16.53 -14.33
CA TYR A 180 -0.98 16.87 -14.85
C TYR A 180 -1.04 17.80 -16.07
N ARG A 181 -2.11 17.72 -16.87
CA ARG A 181 -2.29 18.50 -18.11
C ARG A 181 -2.98 19.85 -17.93
N ASP A 182 -3.60 20.12 -16.78
CA ASP A 182 -4.24 21.42 -16.49
C ASP A 182 -3.27 22.36 -15.72
N PRO A 183 -2.68 23.37 -16.38
CA PRO A 183 -1.73 24.30 -15.75
C PRO A 183 -2.38 25.21 -14.69
N HIS A 184 -3.72 25.36 -14.69
CA HIS A 184 -4.42 26.24 -13.75
C HIS A 184 -4.61 25.62 -12.35
N LEU A 185 -4.49 24.30 -12.22
CA LEU A 185 -4.52 23.57 -10.95
C LEU A 185 -3.12 23.34 -10.34
N VAL A 186 -2.08 23.66 -11.11
CA VAL A 186 -0.68 23.51 -10.72
C VAL A 186 -0.09 24.90 -10.52
N LYS A 187 -0.05 25.39 -9.28
CA LYS A 187 0.66 26.63 -9.00
C LYS A 187 2.17 26.33 -9.02
N GLN A 188 2.85 26.77 -10.08
CA GLN A 188 4.31 26.74 -10.16
C GLN A 188 4.87 27.65 -9.06
N ILE A 189 5.58 27.08 -8.08
CA ILE A 189 6.33 27.88 -7.11
C ILE A 189 7.80 27.73 -7.49
N ASN A 190 8.37 28.79 -8.06
CA ASN A 190 9.81 28.89 -8.24
C ASN A 190 10.45 29.12 -6.87
N LEU A 191 10.98 28.07 -6.26
CA LEU A 191 11.95 28.20 -5.18
C LEU A 191 13.32 28.43 -5.83
N GLN A 192 14.04 29.46 -5.36
CA GLN A 192 15.38 29.76 -5.83
C GLN A 192 16.29 28.54 -5.67
N GLY A 193 16.83 28.06 -6.81
CA GLY A 193 17.72 26.90 -6.93
C GLY A 193 17.02 25.65 -7.50
N ASP A 194 17.12 25.45 -8.82
CA ASP A 194 16.96 24.25 -9.68
C ASP A 194 16.05 23.07 -9.27
N LYS A 195 15.10 23.25 -8.35
CA LYS A 195 14.14 22.21 -7.94
C LYS A 195 12.72 22.75 -8.05
N VAL A 196 12.02 22.32 -9.09
CA VAL A 196 10.57 22.55 -9.25
C VAL A 196 9.83 21.50 -8.44
N CYS A 197 9.01 21.93 -7.48
CA CYS A 197 8.12 21.06 -6.72
C CYS A 197 6.67 21.41 -7.06
N TYR A 198 5.86 20.40 -7.41
CA TYR A 198 4.45 20.57 -7.73
C TYR A 198 3.59 20.38 -6.47
N ILE A 199 2.80 21.37 -6.11
CA ILE A 199 1.79 21.26 -5.04
C ILE A 199 0.42 21.24 -5.71
N LEU A 200 -0.38 20.21 -5.42
CA LEU A 200 -1.79 20.17 -5.83
C LEU A 200 -2.57 21.15 -4.96
N THR A 201 -2.93 22.30 -5.52
CA THR A 201 -3.72 23.33 -4.82
C THR A 201 -5.16 23.29 -5.30
N GLY A 202 -5.90 22.27 -4.91
CA GLY A 202 -7.36 22.21 -5.10
C GLY A 202 -8.07 22.35 -3.77
N LYS A 203 -8.92 23.37 -3.61
CA LYS A 203 -9.88 23.38 -2.50
C LYS A 203 -10.92 22.27 -2.73
N PRO A 204 -11.41 21.58 -1.68
CA PRO A 204 -12.29 20.42 -1.81
C PRO A 204 -13.62 20.72 -2.51
N GLU A 205 -14.06 21.97 -2.55
CA GLU A 205 -15.27 22.40 -3.27
C GLU A 205 -15.20 22.30 -4.81
N ASN A 206 -14.02 22.07 -5.41
CA ASN A 206 -13.87 21.93 -6.87
C ASN A 206 -13.94 20.49 -7.38
N PHE A 207 -14.19 19.49 -6.51
CA PHE A 207 -14.50 18.14 -6.98
C PHE A 207 -15.94 18.09 -7.49
N VAL A 208 -16.09 18.13 -8.82
CA VAL A 208 -17.38 17.90 -9.49
C VAL A 208 -17.93 16.55 -9.06
N ARG A 209 -19.08 16.55 -8.37
CA ARG A 209 -19.94 15.37 -8.18
C ARG A 209 -20.34 14.86 -9.57
N LEU A 210 -19.75 13.76 -10.02
CA LEU A 210 -20.30 12.96 -11.10
C LEU A 210 -21.20 11.89 -10.48
N PHE A 211 -22.46 12.26 -10.24
CA PHE A 211 -23.56 11.29 -10.22
C PHE A 211 -24.19 11.32 -11.62
N HIS A 212 -24.36 10.16 -12.23
CA HIS A 212 -25.47 9.88 -13.13
C HIS A 212 -26.21 8.70 -12.53
#